data_AF-A0A1Q3E3Y8-F1
#
_entry.id   AF-A0A1Q3E3Y8-F1
#
_cell.length_a   1.000
_cell.length_b   1.000
_cell.length_c   1.000
_cell.angle_alpha   90.00
_cell.angle_beta   90.00
_cell.angle_gamma   90.00
#
_symmetry.space_group_name_H-M   'P 1'
#
loop_
_entity.id
_entity.type
_entity.pdbx_description
1 polymer ?
#
loop_
_entity_poly.entity_id
_entity_poly.type
_entity_poly.pdbx_seq_one_letter_code
_entity_poly.pdbx_strand_id
1 'polypeptide(L)'
;MSTNVVHLRDVQARSKFFTVWERHRHTTVHWLVECFAEFLGVFFYVYAGVGSQVPFIVGPILSIDGLSSVLQIGLAYACGIIFAISICGATSGGHFNPAVTLTLVLFKGFPPFKAVRYIIAQILGGYIACLLIYVQWHDLIKESELVLAAAGTLDATLFTPQGPAGAFGLYVIPGLNLGGVFLNEFVTDIFLALVIWGSIDPTNVLIPPQLAPFVIALAYAAAIWGFATPALAANPARDLGGRLAAMTIWGTKAAGGRYAAIAALTSIPATMLGVFIHELFLTDYARVIPSSQREYMEVHHNHAHAPGKAASDVSSNEKADLEHNA
;
A
#
# COMPACT_ATOMS: atom_id res chain seq x y z
N MET A 1 9.02 -3.55 -36.39
CA MET A 1 10.43 -3.35 -35.98
C MET A 1 10.63 -4.16 -34.72
N SER A 2 11.48 -5.18 -34.76
CA SER A 2 11.91 -5.87 -33.53
C SER A 2 12.68 -4.85 -32.71
N THR A 3 12.08 -4.39 -31.62
CA THR A 3 12.75 -3.68 -30.54
C THR A 3 13.82 -4.63 -30.01
N ASN A 4 15.11 -4.30 -30.18
CA ASN A 4 16.18 -5.04 -29.52
C ASN A 4 15.95 -4.89 -28.02
N VAL A 5 15.51 -5.96 -27.36
CA VAL A 5 15.29 -5.97 -25.92
C VAL A 5 16.64 -5.88 -25.23
N VAL A 6 16.90 -4.80 -24.52
CA VAL A 6 18.13 -4.60 -23.75
C VAL A 6 17.82 -4.89 -22.28
N HIS A 7 18.43 -5.93 -21.71
CA HIS A 7 18.30 -6.21 -20.29
C HIS A 7 19.37 -5.47 -19.49
N LEU A 8 19.07 -5.12 -18.22
CA LEU A 8 20.04 -4.46 -17.34
C LEU A 8 21.34 -5.26 -17.18
N ARG A 9 21.26 -6.60 -17.22
CA ARG A 9 22.42 -7.50 -17.16
C ARG A 9 23.39 -7.33 -18.33
N ASP A 10 22.91 -6.80 -19.46
CA ASP A 10 23.71 -6.63 -20.68
C ASP A 10 24.50 -5.31 -20.65
N VAL A 11 24.08 -4.35 -19.84
CA VAL A 11 24.68 -3.00 -19.75
C VAL A 11 25.40 -2.74 -18.43
N GLN A 12 25.10 -3.51 -17.37
CA GLN A 12 25.68 -3.31 -16.05
C GLN A 12 26.10 -4.64 -15.41
N ALA A 13 27.38 -4.74 -15.05
CA ALA A 13 27.90 -5.87 -14.30
C ALA A 13 27.30 -5.93 -12.88
N ARG A 14 26.95 -7.13 -12.43
CA ARG A 14 26.38 -7.39 -11.11
C ARG A 14 27.20 -8.43 -10.36
N SER A 15 27.32 -8.28 -9.04
CA SER A 15 28.12 -9.22 -8.24
C SER A 15 27.59 -10.66 -8.34
N LYS A 16 28.49 -11.64 -8.24
CA LYS A 16 28.14 -13.07 -8.28
C LYS A 16 27.13 -13.45 -7.19
N PHE A 17 27.27 -12.87 -6.01
CA PHE A 17 26.32 -13.09 -4.91
C PHE A 17 24.89 -12.73 -5.31
N PHE A 18 24.68 -11.52 -5.84
CA PHE A 18 23.34 -11.07 -6.20
C PHE A 18 22.77 -11.80 -7.41
N THR A 19 23.58 -12.15 -8.41
CA THR A 19 23.10 -12.91 -9.57
C THR A 19 22.68 -14.34 -9.20
N VAL A 20 23.39 -15.00 -8.26
CA VAL A 20 23.00 -16.31 -7.71
C VAL A 20 21.71 -16.19 -6.90
N TRP A 21 21.62 -15.18 -6.03
CA TRP A 21 20.41 -14.89 -5.28
C TRP A 21 19.20 -14.62 -6.19
N GLU A 22 19.37 -13.83 -7.24
CA GLU A 22 18.31 -13.54 -8.21
C GLU A 22 17.84 -14.79 -8.94
N ARG A 23 18.76 -15.65 -9.37
CA ARG A 23 18.37 -16.94 -9.97
C ARG A 23 17.57 -17.80 -8.99
N HIS A 24 18.01 -17.87 -7.73
CA HIS A 24 17.29 -18.60 -6.70
C HIS A 24 15.92 -17.98 -6.40
N ARG A 25 15.83 -16.65 -6.29
CA ARG A 25 14.57 -15.95 -6.00
C ARG A 25 13.57 -16.08 -7.13
N HIS A 26 13.99 -16.08 -8.40
CA HIS A 26 13.07 -16.23 -9.53
C HIS A 26 12.54 -17.66 -9.68
N THR A 27 13.31 -18.68 -9.27
CA THR A 27 12.95 -20.09 -9.44
C THR A 27 12.27 -20.71 -8.22
N THR A 28 12.67 -20.31 -7.00
CA THR A 28 12.36 -21.07 -5.77
C THR A 28 11.56 -20.25 -4.76
N VAL A 29 11.88 -18.97 -4.57
CA VAL A 29 11.31 -18.14 -3.49
C VAL A 29 10.69 -16.84 -3.99
N HIS A 30 10.12 -16.85 -5.20
CA HIS A 30 9.56 -15.64 -5.82
C HIS A 30 8.43 -15.05 -4.96
N TRP A 31 7.58 -15.92 -4.43
CA TRP A 31 6.48 -15.56 -3.53
C TRP A 31 6.95 -14.75 -2.30
N LEU A 32 8.15 -15.00 -1.78
CA LEU A 32 8.67 -14.29 -0.60
C LEU A 32 9.00 -12.85 -0.95
N VAL A 33 9.57 -12.62 -2.13
CA VAL A 33 9.95 -11.29 -2.60
C VAL A 33 8.70 -10.46 -2.90
N GLU A 34 7.69 -11.07 -3.50
CA GLU A 34 6.39 -10.43 -3.72
C GLU A 34 5.71 -10.05 -2.39
N CYS A 35 5.69 -10.95 -1.42
CA CYS A 35 5.20 -10.65 -0.07
C CYS A 35 6.01 -9.54 0.60
N PHE A 36 7.34 -9.53 0.47
CA PHE A 36 8.16 -8.46 1.03
C PHE A 36 7.86 -7.10 0.38
N ALA A 37 7.63 -7.07 -0.93
CA ALA A 37 7.20 -5.86 -1.62
C ALA A 37 5.82 -5.38 -1.16
N GLU A 38 4.86 -6.28 -0.94
CA GLU A 38 3.55 -5.96 -0.39
C GLU A 38 3.64 -5.43 1.06
N PHE A 39 4.45 -6.07 1.90
CA PHE A 39 4.78 -5.62 3.25
C PHE A 39 5.37 -4.20 3.21
N LEU A 40 6.38 -3.97 2.38
CA LEU A 40 7.09 -2.71 2.31
C LEU A 40 6.22 -1.59 1.73
N GLY A 41 5.36 -1.92 0.77
CA GLY A 41 4.38 -0.98 0.22
C GLY A 41 3.39 -0.49 1.28
N VAL A 42 2.83 -1.39 2.09
CA VAL A 42 1.99 -0.98 3.23
C VAL A 42 2.78 -0.19 4.26
N PHE A 43 4.00 -0.64 4.56
CA PHE A 43 4.88 0.05 5.49
C PHE A 43 5.09 1.52 5.09
N PHE A 44 5.35 1.83 3.81
CA PHE A 44 5.65 3.20 3.39
C PHE A 44 4.53 4.20 3.72
N TYR A 45 3.28 3.89 3.36
CA TYR A 45 2.19 4.82 3.60
C TYR A 45 1.68 4.79 5.04
N VAL A 46 1.76 3.65 5.74
CA VAL A 46 1.41 3.62 7.18
C VAL A 46 2.46 4.39 7.98
N TYR A 47 3.74 4.21 7.68
CA TYR A 47 4.83 4.91 8.37
C TYR A 47 4.72 6.43 8.18
N ALA A 48 4.57 6.90 6.94
CA ALA A 48 4.42 8.33 6.67
C ALA A 48 3.11 8.89 7.25
N GLY A 49 1.99 8.21 6.98
CA GLY A 49 0.66 8.65 7.37
C GLY A 49 0.43 8.64 8.89
N VAL A 50 0.60 7.49 9.54
CA VAL A 50 0.47 7.39 11.01
C VAL A 50 1.54 8.21 11.72
N GLY A 51 2.77 8.28 11.18
CA GLY A 51 3.83 9.14 11.71
C GLY A 51 3.45 10.63 11.72
N SER A 52 2.65 11.09 10.76
CA SER A 52 2.08 12.45 10.78
C SER A 52 0.82 12.60 11.65
N GLN A 53 0.15 11.48 11.96
CA GLN A 53 -1.06 11.44 12.77
C GLN A 53 -0.74 11.49 14.27
N VAL A 54 0.39 10.90 14.71
CA VAL A 54 0.84 10.99 16.11
C VAL A 54 0.95 12.45 16.59
N PRO A 55 1.73 13.35 15.94
CA PRO A 55 1.81 14.75 16.35
C PRO A 55 0.47 15.50 16.26
N PHE A 56 -0.43 15.10 15.36
CA PHE A 56 -1.78 15.67 15.27
C PHE A 56 -2.63 15.37 16.51
N ILE A 57 -2.42 14.19 17.12
CA ILE A 57 -3.12 13.77 18.33
C ILE A 57 -2.43 14.27 19.59
N VAL A 58 -1.11 14.09 19.72
CA VAL A 58 -0.41 14.42 20.96
C VAL A 58 -0.20 15.93 21.13
N GLY A 59 -0.09 16.70 20.04
CA GLY A 59 0.13 18.15 20.09
C GLY A 59 -0.92 18.89 20.92
N PRO A 60 -2.23 18.76 20.60
CA PRO A 60 -3.30 19.38 21.40
C PRO A 60 -3.32 18.92 22.87
N ILE A 61 -3.03 17.65 23.15
CA ILE A 61 -2.98 17.12 24.53
C ILE A 61 -1.85 17.78 25.32
N LEU A 62 -0.69 17.97 24.69
CA LEU A 62 0.50 18.58 25.29
C LEU A 62 0.51 20.12 25.20
N SER A 63 -0.56 20.72 24.65
CA SER A 63 -0.62 22.17 24.37
C SER A 63 0.53 22.69 23.49
N ILE A 64 0.96 21.86 22.53
CA ILE A 64 1.96 22.22 21.52
C ILE A 64 1.25 22.47 20.19
N ASP A 65 1.13 23.75 19.83
CA ASP A 65 0.48 24.16 18.60
C ASP A 65 1.32 23.87 17.36
N GLY A 66 0.65 23.55 16.25
CA GLY A 66 1.27 23.51 14.92
C GLY A 66 2.14 22.29 14.62
N LEU A 67 2.10 21.21 15.42
CA LEU A 67 2.90 20.01 15.14
C LEU A 67 2.43 19.22 13.89
N SER A 68 1.14 19.27 13.58
CA SER A 68 0.56 18.61 12.41
C SER A 68 -0.81 19.18 12.05
N SER A 69 -1.33 18.80 10.89
CA SER A 69 -2.65 19.19 10.40
C SER A 69 -3.26 18.07 9.54
N VAL A 70 -4.57 18.11 9.32
CA VAL A 70 -5.25 17.17 8.40
C VAL A 70 -4.66 17.25 6.98
N LEU A 71 -4.25 18.44 6.54
CA LEU A 71 -3.56 18.63 5.27
C LEU A 71 -2.26 17.82 5.22
N GLN A 72 -1.42 17.97 6.25
CA GLN A 72 -0.15 17.24 6.38
C GLN A 72 -0.36 15.73 6.43
N ILE A 73 -1.41 15.25 7.11
CA ILE A 73 -1.74 13.82 7.14
C ILE A 73 -2.06 13.29 5.76
N GLY A 74 -2.95 13.97 5.01
CA GLY A 74 -3.30 13.53 3.66
C GLY A 74 -2.10 13.56 2.71
N LEU A 75 -1.25 14.59 2.79
CA LEU A 75 0.00 14.65 2.01
C LEU A 75 0.98 13.54 2.39
N ALA A 76 1.13 13.22 3.68
CA ALA A 76 2.03 12.18 4.14
C ALA A 76 1.60 10.79 3.63
N TYR A 77 0.30 10.47 3.71
CA TYR A 77 -0.25 9.26 3.10
C TYR A 77 -0.04 9.25 1.58
N ALA A 78 -0.29 10.37 0.90
CA ALA A 78 -0.08 10.48 -0.55
C ALA A 78 1.38 10.20 -0.95
N CYS A 79 2.34 10.83 -0.29
CA CYS A 79 3.77 10.58 -0.52
C CYS A 79 4.13 9.12 -0.25
N GLY A 80 3.65 8.54 0.83
CA GLY A 80 3.88 7.13 1.15
C GLY A 80 3.27 6.17 0.11
N ILE A 81 2.11 6.48 -0.46
CA ILE A 81 1.49 5.70 -1.54
C ILE A 81 2.30 5.80 -2.83
N ILE A 82 2.80 7.00 -3.16
CA ILE A 82 3.72 7.18 -4.31
C ILE A 82 4.95 6.29 -4.11
N PHE A 83 5.58 6.31 -2.93
CA PHE A 83 6.73 5.44 -2.64
C PHE A 83 6.36 3.97 -2.73
N ALA A 84 5.22 3.55 -2.19
CA ALA A 84 4.75 2.17 -2.27
C ALA A 84 4.63 1.69 -3.71
N ILE A 85 3.90 2.42 -4.56
CA ILE A 85 3.65 2.00 -5.95
C ILE A 85 4.92 2.11 -6.78
N SER A 86 5.66 3.21 -6.69
CA SER A 86 6.87 3.43 -7.49
C SER A 86 8.02 2.48 -7.14
N ILE A 87 8.15 2.05 -5.89
CA ILE A 87 9.26 1.19 -5.44
C ILE A 87 8.87 -0.29 -5.47
N CYS A 88 7.65 -0.62 -5.02
CA CYS A 88 7.25 -2.02 -4.78
C CYS A 88 6.31 -2.56 -5.87
N GLY A 89 5.69 -1.69 -6.67
CA GLY A 89 4.67 -2.08 -7.65
C GLY A 89 5.19 -3.02 -8.73
N ALA A 90 6.37 -2.74 -9.30
CA ALA A 90 6.98 -3.60 -10.32
C ALA A 90 7.35 -5.01 -9.81
N THR A 91 7.45 -5.20 -8.49
CA THR A 91 7.82 -6.49 -7.90
C THR A 91 6.61 -7.36 -7.56
N SER A 92 5.52 -6.77 -7.05
CA SER A 92 4.35 -7.50 -6.54
C SER A 92 3.08 -7.33 -7.37
N GLY A 93 3.04 -6.35 -8.28
CA GLY A 93 1.81 -5.83 -8.88
C GLY A 93 1.21 -4.66 -8.08
N GLY A 94 1.67 -4.43 -6.86
CA GLY A 94 1.37 -3.24 -6.07
C GLY A 94 -0.06 -3.16 -5.56
N HIS A 95 -0.57 -4.23 -4.94
CA HIS A 95 -1.92 -4.24 -4.43
C HIS A 95 -2.03 -3.38 -3.16
N PHE A 96 -1.13 -3.63 -2.20
CA PHE A 96 -0.97 -2.97 -0.90
C PHE A 96 -2.25 -2.79 -0.07
N ASN A 97 -3.33 -3.48 -0.43
CA ASN A 97 -4.65 -3.34 0.15
C ASN A 97 -5.39 -4.68 0.01
N PRO A 98 -5.86 -5.29 1.11
CA PRO A 98 -6.66 -6.50 1.06
C PRO A 98 -7.92 -6.38 0.21
N ALA A 99 -8.60 -5.24 0.22
CA ALA A 99 -9.80 -5.02 -0.59
C ALA A 99 -9.49 -5.05 -2.09
N VAL A 100 -8.40 -4.38 -2.51
CA VAL A 100 -7.90 -4.43 -3.90
C VAL A 100 -7.48 -5.85 -4.27
N THR A 101 -6.73 -6.52 -3.39
CA THR A 101 -6.26 -7.89 -3.62
C THR A 101 -7.42 -8.87 -3.84
N LEU A 102 -8.43 -8.84 -2.98
CA LEU A 102 -9.63 -9.69 -3.12
C LEU A 102 -10.43 -9.33 -4.38
N THR A 103 -10.50 -8.05 -4.74
CA THR A 103 -11.19 -7.62 -5.95
C THR A 103 -10.47 -8.12 -7.20
N LEU A 104 -9.13 -8.13 -7.22
CA LEU A 104 -8.35 -8.71 -8.31
C LEU A 104 -8.49 -10.23 -8.42
N VAL A 105 -8.73 -10.95 -7.30
CA VAL A 105 -9.08 -12.38 -7.34
C VAL A 105 -10.40 -12.57 -8.10
N LEU A 106 -11.42 -11.78 -7.80
CA LEU A 106 -12.75 -11.94 -8.39
C LEU A 106 -12.85 -11.47 -9.84
N PHE A 107 -12.27 -10.31 -10.17
CA PHE A 107 -12.47 -9.65 -11.47
C PHE A 107 -11.34 -9.88 -12.48
N LYS A 108 -10.12 -10.17 -12.01
CA LYS A 108 -8.92 -10.26 -12.87
C LYS A 108 -8.17 -11.59 -12.75
N GLY A 109 -8.73 -12.57 -12.04
CA GLY A 109 -8.18 -13.93 -11.95
C GLY A 109 -6.91 -14.06 -11.11
N PHE A 110 -6.66 -13.14 -10.17
CA PHE A 110 -5.48 -13.24 -9.29
C PHE A 110 -5.53 -14.53 -8.43
N PRO A 111 -4.43 -15.28 -8.27
CA PRO A 111 -4.48 -16.58 -7.60
C PRO A 111 -4.90 -16.47 -6.11
N PRO A 112 -5.97 -17.17 -5.67
CA PRO A 112 -6.51 -17.02 -4.30
C PRO A 112 -5.50 -17.34 -3.19
N PHE A 113 -4.69 -18.38 -3.33
CA PHE A 113 -3.67 -18.72 -2.32
C PHE A 113 -2.55 -17.69 -2.25
N LYS A 114 -2.27 -16.99 -3.35
CA LYS A 114 -1.31 -15.87 -3.37
C LYS A 114 -1.91 -14.64 -2.69
N ALA A 115 -3.21 -14.38 -2.89
CA ALA A 115 -3.94 -13.32 -2.20
C ALA A 115 -3.85 -13.44 -0.68
N VAL A 116 -4.02 -14.64 -0.13
CA VAL A 116 -3.89 -14.86 1.32
C VAL A 116 -2.50 -14.43 1.83
N ARG A 117 -1.43 -14.81 1.12
CA ARG A 117 -0.06 -14.42 1.50
C ARG A 117 0.17 -12.92 1.39
N TYR A 118 -0.41 -12.27 0.37
CA TYR A 118 -0.36 -10.82 0.20
C TYR A 118 -1.05 -10.11 1.37
N ILE A 119 -2.26 -10.53 1.73
CA ILE A 119 -3.04 -9.94 2.83
C ILE A 119 -2.28 -10.03 4.16
N ILE A 120 -1.68 -11.19 4.45
CA ILE A 120 -0.86 -11.36 5.66
C ILE A 120 0.34 -10.41 5.62
N ALA A 121 1.07 -10.35 4.51
CA ALA A 121 2.23 -9.47 4.37
C ALA A 121 1.86 -7.98 4.49
N GLN A 122 0.75 -7.57 3.89
CA GLN A 122 0.18 -6.22 3.97
C GLN A 122 -0.12 -5.85 5.42
N ILE A 123 -0.86 -6.70 6.16
CA ILE A 123 -1.20 -6.46 7.58
C ILE A 123 0.08 -6.34 8.42
N LEU A 124 1.06 -7.22 8.20
CA LEU A 124 2.35 -7.16 8.90
C LEU A 124 3.11 -5.87 8.60
N GLY A 125 3.05 -5.35 7.37
CA GLY A 125 3.65 -4.07 6.98
C GLY A 125 3.12 -2.92 7.81
N GLY A 126 1.79 -2.84 7.94
CA GLY A 126 1.12 -1.81 8.76
C GLY A 126 1.40 -1.98 10.24
N TYR A 127 1.41 -3.22 10.74
CA TYR A 127 1.72 -3.55 12.13
C TYR A 127 3.12 -3.07 12.54
N ILE A 128 4.14 -3.44 11.77
CA ILE A 128 5.54 -3.08 12.06
C ILE A 128 5.76 -1.58 11.93
N ALA A 129 5.17 -0.91 10.94
CA ALA A 129 5.25 0.55 10.82
C ALA A 129 4.74 1.26 12.08
N CYS A 130 3.56 0.86 12.58
CA CYS A 130 2.96 1.43 13.78
C CYS A 130 3.82 1.18 15.04
N LEU A 131 4.40 -0.02 15.21
CA LEU A 131 5.30 -0.29 16.33
C LEU A 131 6.56 0.59 16.31
N LEU A 132 7.16 0.77 15.13
CA LEU A 132 8.34 1.63 14.98
C LEU A 132 8.00 3.09 15.28
N ILE A 133 6.87 3.59 14.79
CA ILE A 133 6.40 4.95 15.11
C ILE A 133 6.20 5.12 16.62
N TYR A 134 5.59 4.13 17.29
CA TYR A 134 5.40 4.19 18.73
C TYR A 134 6.74 4.30 19.47
N VAL A 135 7.75 3.52 19.08
CA VAL A 135 9.09 3.61 19.68
C VAL A 135 9.72 4.98 19.42
N GLN A 136 9.58 5.53 18.21
CA GLN A 136 10.13 6.85 17.85
C GLN A 136 9.47 8.01 18.60
N TRP A 137 8.17 7.91 18.88
CA TRP A 137 7.37 8.93 19.57
C TRP A 137 7.07 8.57 21.03
N HIS A 138 7.75 7.57 21.58
CA HIS A 138 7.42 6.95 22.87
C HIS A 138 7.25 7.98 23.99
N ASP A 139 8.22 8.90 24.12
CA ASP A 139 8.26 9.84 25.24
C ASP A 139 7.09 10.83 25.19
N LEU A 140 6.80 11.39 24.00
CA LEU A 140 5.68 12.32 23.82
C LEU A 140 4.32 11.64 23.95
N ILE A 141 4.21 10.38 23.49
CA ILE A 141 2.99 9.58 23.70
C ILE A 141 2.78 9.34 25.20
N LYS A 142 3.83 8.93 25.93
CA LYS A 142 3.75 8.70 27.38
C LYS A 142 3.44 9.98 28.16
N GLU A 143 4.06 11.09 27.80
CA GLU A 143 3.75 12.39 28.39
C GLU A 143 2.28 12.76 28.16
N SER A 144 1.75 12.55 26.95
CA SER A 144 0.34 12.81 26.66
C SER A 144 -0.61 11.92 27.48
N GLU A 145 -0.25 10.67 27.72
CA GLU A 145 -1.00 9.77 28.62
C GLU A 145 -0.99 10.28 30.07
N LEU A 146 0.17 10.77 30.55
CA LEU A 146 0.29 11.33 31.91
C LEU A 146 -0.55 12.60 32.08
N VAL A 147 -0.57 13.49 31.08
CA VAL A 147 -1.42 14.69 31.10
C VAL A 147 -2.90 14.32 31.18
N LEU A 148 -3.35 13.35 30.36
CA LEU A 148 -4.73 12.85 30.42
C LEU A 148 -5.04 12.14 31.75
N ALA A 149 -4.08 11.43 32.33
CA ALA A 149 -4.23 10.78 33.62
C ALA A 149 -4.40 11.80 34.75
N ALA A 150 -3.59 12.86 34.75
CA ALA A 150 -3.69 13.95 35.72
C ALA A 150 -5.04 14.70 35.62
N ALA A 151 -5.60 14.78 34.42
CA ALA A 151 -6.94 15.33 34.18
C ALA A 151 -8.09 14.35 34.53
N GLY A 152 -7.79 13.09 34.84
CA GLY A 152 -8.80 12.05 35.11
C GLY A 152 -9.58 11.59 33.88
N THR A 153 -9.10 11.88 32.66
CA THR A 153 -9.80 11.60 31.40
C THR A 153 -9.16 10.48 30.59
N LEU A 154 -8.00 9.95 30.99
CA LEU A 154 -7.25 8.94 30.24
C LEU A 154 -8.12 7.74 29.81
N ASP A 155 -8.85 7.12 30.73
CA ASP A 155 -9.66 5.93 30.42
C ASP A 155 -10.78 6.20 29.41
N ALA A 156 -11.34 7.42 29.42
CA ALA A 156 -12.39 7.83 28.50
C ALA A 156 -11.85 8.24 27.12
N THR A 157 -10.60 8.70 27.05
CA THR A 157 -10.01 9.27 25.84
C THR A 157 -9.06 8.32 25.12
N LEU A 158 -8.32 7.45 25.81
CA LEU A 158 -7.22 6.66 25.25
C LEU A 158 -7.59 5.92 23.96
N PHE A 159 -8.76 5.25 23.95
CA PHE A 159 -9.28 4.48 22.81
C PHE A 159 -10.37 5.23 22.03
N THR A 160 -10.11 6.50 21.73
CA THR A 160 -10.95 7.37 20.89
C THR A 160 -10.11 7.98 19.78
N PRO A 161 -10.72 8.58 18.74
CA PRO A 161 -9.96 9.28 17.69
C PRO A 161 -9.09 10.43 18.19
N GLN A 162 -9.35 10.96 19.38
CA GLN A 162 -8.60 12.05 20.00
C GLN A 162 -7.58 11.55 21.04
N GLY A 163 -7.54 10.25 21.33
CA GLY A 163 -6.61 9.67 22.29
C GLY A 163 -5.33 9.14 21.65
N PRO A 164 -4.26 8.93 22.43
CA PRO A 164 -2.97 8.48 21.93
C PRO A 164 -3.04 7.18 21.10
N ALA A 165 -3.89 6.22 21.50
CA ALA A 165 -4.06 4.98 20.73
C ALA A 165 -4.76 5.21 19.38
N GLY A 166 -5.55 6.28 19.27
CA GLY A 166 -6.29 6.70 18.07
C GLY A 166 -5.42 7.18 16.91
N ALA A 167 -4.14 7.47 17.18
CA ALA A 167 -3.16 7.68 16.12
C ALA A 167 -2.90 6.38 15.34
N PHE A 168 -2.92 5.23 16.02
CA PHE A 168 -2.55 3.93 15.45
C PHE A 168 -3.77 3.13 14.98
N GLY A 169 -4.68 2.83 15.91
CA GLY A 169 -5.93 2.12 15.64
C GLY A 169 -7.08 3.09 15.42
N LEU A 170 -8.01 2.76 14.54
CA LEU A 170 -9.17 3.63 14.30
C LEU A 170 -10.26 3.34 15.33
N TYR A 171 -10.81 4.38 15.93
CA TYR A 171 -11.93 4.27 16.86
C TYR A 171 -13.09 5.13 16.36
N VAL A 172 -14.28 4.87 16.86
CA VAL A 172 -15.45 5.72 16.57
C VAL A 172 -15.49 6.86 17.57
N ILE A 173 -15.82 8.05 17.09
CA ILE A 173 -16.10 9.19 17.97
C ILE A 173 -17.33 8.83 18.84
N PRO A 174 -17.24 8.93 20.17
CA PRO A 174 -18.35 8.63 21.06
C PRO A 174 -19.63 9.37 20.66
N GLY A 175 -20.73 8.64 20.53
CA GLY A 175 -22.04 9.19 20.17
C GLY A 175 -22.34 9.27 18.67
N LEU A 176 -21.39 8.96 17.78
CA LEU A 176 -21.68 8.88 16.35
C LEU A 176 -22.55 7.67 15.98
N ASN A 177 -23.41 7.86 14.98
CA ASN A 177 -24.22 6.81 14.38
C ASN A 177 -23.34 5.90 13.51
N LEU A 178 -23.25 4.61 13.87
CA LEU A 178 -22.47 3.61 13.12
C LEU A 178 -22.91 3.45 11.67
N GLY A 179 -24.20 3.67 11.35
CA GLY A 179 -24.68 3.66 9.97
C GLY A 179 -24.12 4.82 9.14
N GLY A 180 -23.95 6.00 9.74
CA GLY A 180 -23.29 7.13 9.09
C GLY A 180 -21.80 6.90 8.88
N VAL A 181 -21.13 6.30 9.86
CA VAL A 181 -19.70 5.92 9.76
C VAL A 181 -19.49 4.86 8.67
N PHE A 182 -20.35 3.85 8.62
CA PHE A 182 -20.34 2.86 7.55
C PHE A 182 -20.55 3.50 6.17
N LEU A 183 -21.52 4.41 6.03
CA LEU A 183 -21.79 5.09 4.76
C LEU A 183 -20.60 5.92 4.30
N ASN A 184 -19.94 6.63 5.23
CA ASN A 184 -18.72 7.39 4.96
C ASN A 184 -17.63 6.49 4.37
N GLU A 185 -17.26 5.43 5.10
CA GLU A 185 -16.27 4.45 4.65
C GLU A 185 -16.64 3.86 3.28
N PHE A 186 -17.88 3.37 3.16
CA PHE A 186 -18.35 2.66 1.97
C PHE A 186 -18.34 3.54 0.71
N VAL A 187 -18.79 4.79 0.79
CA VAL A 187 -18.81 5.70 -0.37
C VAL A 187 -17.41 6.18 -0.71
N THR A 188 -16.58 6.50 0.28
CA THR A 188 -15.20 6.91 0.04
C THR A 188 -14.39 5.80 -0.62
N ASP A 189 -14.61 4.53 -0.23
CA ASP A 189 -13.93 3.39 -0.86
C ASP A 189 -14.40 3.09 -2.28
N ILE A 190 -15.68 3.32 -2.60
CA ILE A 190 -16.14 3.29 -4.00
C ILE A 190 -15.41 4.36 -4.82
N PHE A 191 -15.30 5.59 -4.29
CA PHE A 191 -14.56 6.67 -4.94
C PHE A 191 -13.10 6.29 -5.18
N LEU A 192 -12.41 5.74 -4.17
CA LEU A 192 -11.02 5.30 -4.28
C LEU A 192 -10.87 4.17 -5.32
N ALA A 193 -11.77 3.19 -5.30
CA ALA A 193 -11.75 2.09 -6.25
C ALA A 193 -11.94 2.56 -7.70
N LEU A 194 -12.87 3.50 -7.95
CA LEU A 194 -13.07 4.10 -9.26
C LEU A 194 -11.82 4.84 -9.76
N VAL A 195 -11.15 5.61 -8.89
CA VAL A 195 -9.92 6.30 -9.27
C VAL A 195 -8.78 5.30 -9.50
N ILE A 196 -8.63 4.28 -8.66
CA ILE A 196 -7.61 3.24 -8.83
C ILE A 196 -7.81 2.53 -10.18
N TRP A 197 -9.00 1.98 -10.43
CA TRP A 197 -9.27 1.25 -11.67
C TRP A 197 -9.18 2.13 -12.91
N GLY A 198 -9.66 3.37 -12.84
CA GLY A 198 -9.49 4.33 -13.92
C GLY A 198 -8.02 4.72 -14.17
N SER A 199 -7.19 4.75 -13.13
CA SER A 199 -5.75 5.07 -13.25
C SER A 199 -4.93 3.92 -13.81
N ILE A 200 -5.37 2.67 -13.60
CA ILE A 200 -4.69 1.48 -14.14
C ILE A 200 -5.36 0.92 -15.40
N ASP A 201 -6.42 1.57 -15.89
CA ASP A 201 -7.02 1.24 -17.18
C ASP A 201 -6.02 1.56 -18.30
N PRO A 202 -5.56 0.56 -19.07
CA PRO A 202 -4.56 0.75 -20.12
C PRO A 202 -5.05 1.62 -21.27
N THR A 203 -6.35 1.91 -21.35
CA THR A 203 -6.96 2.76 -22.37
C THR A 203 -7.15 4.21 -21.91
N ASN A 204 -6.85 4.52 -20.64
CA ASN A 204 -6.96 5.88 -20.13
C ASN A 204 -5.83 6.76 -20.69
N VAL A 205 -6.20 7.63 -21.64
CA VAL A 205 -5.26 8.53 -22.33
C VAL A 205 -4.71 9.66 -21.46
N LEU A 206 -5.41 10.00 -20.36
CA LEU A 206 -5.02 11.08 -19.47
C LEU A 206 -4.05 10.61 -18.38
N ILE A 207 -4.00 9.31 -18.12
CA ILE A 207 -3.20 8.71 -17.05
C ILE A 207 -2.22 7.71 -17.66
N PRO A 208 -1.03 8.15 -18.11
CA PRO A 208 0.04 7.23 -18.45
C PRO A 208 0.51 6.46 -17.20
N PRO A 209 1.16 5.28 -17.35
CA PRO A 209 1.56 4.43 -16.22
C PRO A 209 2.37 5.16 -15.14
N GLN A 210 3.22 6.09 -15.55
CA GLN A 210 4.09 6.87 -14.66
C GLN A 210 3.30 7.87 -13.79
N LEU A 211 2.11 8.28 -14.24
CA LEU A 211 1.25 9.24 -13.53
C LEU A 211 0.27 8.54 -12.58
N ALA A 212 -0.05 7.27 -12.81
CA ALA A 212 -0.99 6.50 -11.98
C ALA A 212 -0.69 6.56 -10.47
N PRO A 213 0.57 6.43 -9.99
CA PRO A 213 0.88 6.53 -8.56
C PRO A 213 0.44 7.86 -7.93
N PHE A 214 0.59 8.97 -8.67
CA PHE A 214 0.30 10.32 -8.19
C PHE A 214 -1.21 10.57 -8.13
N VAL A 215 -1.97 10.12 -9.14
CA VAL A 215 -3.43 10.28 -9.17
C VAL A 215 -4.08 9.45 -8.06
N ILE A 216 -3.65 8.20 -7.88
CA ILE A 216 -4.12 7.32 -6.81
C ILE A 216 -3.79 7.96 -5.45
N ALA A 217 -2.55 8.40 -5.24
CA ALA A 217 -2.15 9.04 -4.00
C ALA A 217 -2.94 10.33 -3.69
N LEU A 218 -3.22 11.16 -4.70
CA LEU A 218 -4.01 12.37 -4.52
C LEU A 218 -5.47 12.05 -4.18
N ALA A 219 -6.04 10.96 -4.72
CA ALA A 219 -7.37 10.51 -4.34
C ALA A 219 -7.43 10.08 -2.86
N TYR A 220 -6.42 9.38 -2.36
CA TYR A 220 -6.29 9.08 -0.93
C TYR A 220 -6.12 10.36 -0.09
N ALA A 221 -5.34 11.35 -0.57
CA ALA A 221 -5.21 12.63 0.11
C ALA A 221 -6.56 13.35 0.22
N ALA A 222 -7.31 13.44 -0.88
CA ALA A 222 -8.64 14.05 -0.94
C ALA A 222 -9.63 13.31 -0.03
N ALA A 223 -9.57 11.97 0.00
CA ALA A 223 -10.36 11.16 0.89
C ALA A 223 -10.09 11.49 2.37
N ILE A 224 -8.81 11.63 2.75
CA ILE A 224 -8.42 12.00 4.11
C ILE A 224 -8.89 13.41 4.46
N TRP A 225 -8.67 14.39 3.59
CA TRP A 225 -9.02 15.79 3.84
C TRP A 225 -10.53 15.99 4.00
N GLY A 226 -11.34 15.25 3.24
CA GLY A 226 -12.79 15.35 3.29
C GLY A 226 -13.46 14.47 4.34
N PHE A 227 -12.92 13.27 4.58
CA PHE A 227 -13.70 12.17 5.17
C PHE A 227 -12.98 11.40 6.29
N ALA A 228 -11.78 11.81 6.72
CA ALA A 228 -11.11 11.16 7.85
C ALA A 228 -11.81 11.39 9.20
N THR A 229 -12.46 12.54 9.39
CA THR A 229 -13.07 12.92 10.69
C THR A 229 -14.21 12.00 11.13
N PRO A 230 -15.18 11.60 10.26
CA PRO A 230 -16.19 10.59 10.61
C PRO A 230 -15.64 9.17 10.79
N ALA A 231 -14.31 8.99 10.68
CA ALA A 231 -13.54 7.77 10.57
C ALA A 231 -13.48 7.19 9.15
N LEU A 232 -12.25 7.04 8.65
CA LEU A 232 -11.90 6.47 7.36
C LEU A 232 -10.72 5.49 7.53
N ALA A 233 -10.94 4.21 7.28
CA ALA A 233 -9.87 3.21 7.21
C ALA A 233 -9.29 3.11 5.80
N ALA A 234 -10.15 3.06 4.79
CA ALA A 234 -9.87 2.91 3.37
C ALA A 234 -9.03 1.68 2.95
N ASN A 235 -8.53 0.92 3.93
CA ASN A 235 -7.62 -0.19 3.73
C ASN A 235 -7.62 -1.11 4.98
N PRO A 236 -8.03 -2.38 4.84
CA PRO A 236 -8.05 -3.31 5.96
C PRO A 236 -6.67 -3.58 6.57
N ALA A 237 -5.59 -3.56 5.78
CA ALA A 237 -4.23 -3.77 6.29
C ALA A 237 -3.73 -2.60 7.14
N ARG A 238 -4.10 -1.36 6.76
CA ARG A 238 -3.82 -0.16 7.57
C ARG A 238 -4.53 -0.20 8.92
N ASP A 239 -5.82 -0.56 8.93
CA ASP A 239 -6.61 -0.62 10.16
C ASP A 239 -6.20 -1.81 11.04
N LEU A 240 -6.21 -3.02 10.51
CA LEU A 240 -5.85 -4.21 11.28
C LEU A 240 -4.40 -4.16 11.78
N GLY A 241 -3.45 -3.71 10.95
CA GLY A 241 -2.06 -3.52 11.36
C GLY A 241 -1.94 -2.53 12.52
N GLY A 242 -2.60 -1.37 12.41
CA GLY A 242 -2.65 -0.37 13.48
C GLY A 242 -3.30 -0.86 14.77
N ARG A 243 -4.40 -1.62 14.67
CA ARG A 243 -5.07 -2.24 15.83
C ARG A 243 -4.20 -3.30 16.51
N LEU A 244 -3.52 -4.14 15.73
CA LEU A 244 -2.58 -5.13 16.29
C LEU A 244 -1.45 -4.44 17.05
N ALA A 245 -0.94 -3.31 16.53
CA ALA A 245 0.06 -2.51 17.22
C ALA A 245 -0.53 -1.91 18.51
N ALA A 246 -1.71 -1.33 18.45
CA ALA A 246 -2.39 -0.79 19.61
C ALA A 246 -2.66 -1.85 20.69
N MET A 247 -3.05 -3.07 20.31
CA MET A 247 -3.22 -4.18 21.25
C MET A 247 -1.89 -4.67 21.85
N THR A 248 -0.80 -4.58 21.10
CA THR A 248 0.55 -4.90 21.60
C THR A 248 0.98 -3.90 22.67
N ILE A 249 0.65 -2.62 22.48
CA ILE A 249 1.08 -1.52 23.35
C ILE A 249 0.17 -1.38 24.58
N TRP A 250 -1.15 -1.36 24.39
CA TRP A 250 -2.15 -1.05 25.43
C TRP A 250 -3.03 -2.23 25.83
N GLY A 251 -2.74 -3.43 25.32
CA GLY A 251 -3.49 -4.65 25.62
C GLY A 251 -4.81 -4.79 24.84
N THR A 252 -5.55 -5.86 25.14
CA THR A 252 -6.71 -6.29 24.35
C THR A 252 -7.89 -5.31 24.35
N LYS A 253 -7.95 -4.35 25.29
CA LYS A 253 -8.94 -3.27 25.28
C LYS A 253 -8.83 -2.37 24.04
N ALA A 254 -7.64 -2.30 23.43
CA ALA A 254 -7.39 -1.55 22.21
C ALA A 254 -8.00 -2.17 20.94
N ALA A 255 -8.64 -3.35 21.03
CA ALA A 255 -9.20 -4.04 19.87
C ALA A 255 -10.25 -3.22 19.10
N GLY A 256 -10.90 -2.24 19.74
CA GLY A 256 -11.92 -1.38 19.12
C GLY A 256 -13.32 -1.99 19.01
N GLY A 257 -13.53 -3.20 19.57
CA GLY A 257 -14.84 -3.82 19.73
C GLY A 257 -15.62 -3.99 18.42
N ARG A 258 -16.92 -3.67 18.45
CA ARG A 258 -17.83 -3.83 17.29
C ARG A 258 -17.44 -2.96 16.08
N TYR A 259 -16.78 -1.83 16.32
CA TYR A 259 -16.35 -0.94 15.23
C TYR A 259 -15.19 -1.54 14.43
N ALA A 260 -14.34 -2.37 15.04
CA ALA A 260 -13.19 -2.96 14.36
C ALA A 260 -13.59 -3.80 13.13
N ALA A 261 -14.71 -4.51 13.20
CA ALA A 261 -15.22 -5.27 12.06
C ALA A 261 -15.73 -4.35 10.95
N ILE A 262 -16.37 -3.23 11.28
CA ILE A 262 -16.86 -2.25 10.30
C ILE A 262 -15.66 -1.63 9.58
N ALA A 263 -14.67 -1.14 10.32
CA ALA A 263 -13.47 -0.53 9.73
C ALA A 263 -12.68 -1.51 8.86
N ALA A 264 -12.52 -2.76 9.30
CA ALA A 264 -11.72 -3.74 8.58
C ALA A 264 -12.41 -4.35 7.35
N LEU A 265 -13.75 -4.40 7.32
CA LEU A 265 -14.47 -5.16 6.28
C LEU A 265 -15.25 -4.30 5.30
N THR A 266 -15.59 -3.05 5.62
CA THR A 266 -16.46 -2.22 4.75
C THR A 266 -15.84 -1.90 3.39
N SER A 267 -14.53 -1.67 3.35
CA SER A 267 -13.79 -1.37 2.13
C SER A 267 -13.81 -2.50 1.09
N ILE A 268 -13.99 -3.76 1.52
CA ILE A 268 -13.99 -4.93 0.63
C ILE A 268 -15.19 -4.90 -0.34
N PRO A 269 -16.46 -4.93 0.11
CA PRO A 269 -17.60 -4.84 -0.79
C PRO A 269 -17.68 -3.48 -1.50
N ALA A 270 -17.23 -2.39 -0.88
CA ALA A 270 -17.17 -1.08 -1.50
C ALA A 270 -16.22 -1.05 -2.71
N THR A 271 -15.02 -1.60 -2.55
CA THR A 271 -14.04 -1.70 -3.64
C THR A 271 -14.59 -2.57 -4.77
N MET A 272 -15.15 -3.74 -4.45
CA MET A 272 -15.76 -4.63 -5.45
C MET A 272 -16.89 -3.94 -6.23
N LEU A 273 -17.74 -3.16 -5.55
CA LEU A 273 -18.79 -2.38 -6.21
C LEU A 273 -18.21 -1.27 -7.09
N GLY A 274 -17.20 -0.55 -6.63
CA GLY A 274 -16.52 0.48 -7.44
C GLY A 274 -15.93 -0.11 -8.74
N VAL A 275 -15.32 -1.28 -8.65
CA VAL A 275 -14.80 -1.99 -9.84
C VAL A 275 -15.91 -2.47 -10.75
N PHE A 276 -16.99 -3.02 -10.18
CA PHE A 276 -18.15 -3.40 -10.96
C PHE A 276 -18.73 -2.21 -11.74
N ILE A 277 -18.84 -1.03 -11.11
CA ILE A 277 -19.28 0.21 -11.76
C ILE A 277 -18.30 0.61 -12.88
N HIS A 278 -16.99 0.54 -12.62
CA HIS A 278 -15.97 0.85 -13.62
C HIS A 278 -16.06 -0.08 -14.85
N GLU A 279 -16.14 -1.39 -14.63
CA GLU A 279 -16.26 -2.39 -15.69
C GLU A 279 -17.58 -2.22 -16.48
N LEU A 280 -18.68 -1.91 -15.80
CA LEU A 280 -19.99 -1.78 -16.43
C LEU A 280 -20.15 -0.51 -17.27
N PHE A 281 -19.60 0.63 -16.80
CA PHE A 281 -19.90 1.94 -17.40
C PHE A 281 -18.70 2.67 -18.00
N LEU A 282 -17.49 2.43 -17.50
CA LEU A 282 -16.31 3.23 -17.86
C LEU A 282 -15.33 2.48 -18.76
N THR A 283 -15.31 1.15 -18.64
CA THR A 283 -14.47 0.27 -19.45
C THR A 283 -15.08 0.09 -20.84
N ASP A 284 -14.25 0.20 -21.86
CA ASP A 284 -14.68 0.01 -23.25
C ASP A 284 -13.58 -0.72 -24.03
N TYR A 285 -13.90 -1.95 -24.44
CA TYR A 285 -12.99 -2.84 -25.17
C TYR A 285 -12.61 -2.30 -26.56
N ALA A 286 -13.41 -1.40 -27.14
CA ALA A 286 -13.11 -0.81 -28.44
C ALA A 286 -12.06 0.30 -28.38
N ARG A 287 -11.68 0.77 -27.17
CA ARG A 287 -10.68 1.85 -27.02
C ARG A 287 -9.28 1.39 -27.40
N VAL A 288 -8.53 2.33 -27.98
CA VAL A 288 -7.15 2.11 -28.40
C VAL A 288 -6.20 2.29 -27.22
N ILE A 289 -5.26 1.37 -27.06
CA ILE A 289 -4.19 1.46 -26.05
C ILE A 289 -3.14 2.48 -26.50
N PRO A 290 -2.88 3.56 -25.74
CA PRO A 290 -1.84 4.56 -26.03
C PRO A 290 -0.44 3.95 -26.16
N SER A 291 0.47 4.64 -26.84
CA SER A 291 1.86 4.17 -27.03
C SER A 291 2.60 3.95 -25.71
N SER A 292 2.48 4.87 -24.75
CA SER A 292 3.11 4.77 -23.42
C SER A 292 2.64 3.53 -22.64
N GLN A 293 1.35 3.20 -22.74
CA GLN A 293 0.76 2.02 -22.14
C GLN A 293 1.24 0.74 -22.83
N ARG A 294 1.31 0.73 -24.17
CA ARG A 294 1.86 -0.40 -24.94
C ARG A 294 3.33 -0.67 -24.58
N GLU A 295 4.15 0.37 -24.51
CA GLU A 295 5.56 0.25 -24.12
C GLU A 295 5.69 -0.32 -22.70
N TYR A 296 4.90 0.18 -21.74
CA TYR A 296 4.85 -0.34 -20.39
C TYR A 296 4.48 -1.83 -20.35
N MET A 297 3.43 -2.24 -21.06
CA MET A 297 3.01 -3.63 -21.17
C MET A 297 4.09 -4.51 -21.82
N GLU A 298 4.77 -4.02 -22.86
CA GLU A 298 5.84 -4.72 -23.57
C GLU A 298 7.04 -4.97 -22.66
N VAL A 299 7.48 -3.95 -21.89
CA VAL A 299 8.58 -4.10 -20.93
C VAL A 299 8.27 -5.15 -19.87
N HIS A 300 7.05 -5.14 -19.33
CA HIS A 300 6.61 -6.14 -18.34
C HIS A 300 6.51 -7.55 -18.94
N HIS A 301 5.99 -7.68 -20.17
CA HIS A 301 5.93 -8.95 -20.88
C HIS A 301 7.31 -9.54 -21.13
N ASN A 302 8.25 -8.70 -21.59
CA ASN A 302 9.64 -9.09 -21.86
C ASN A 302 10.39 -9.52 -20.60
N HIS A 303 10.08 -8.93 -19.44
CA HIS A 303 10.64 -9.38 -18.17
C HIS A 303 10.14 -10.78 -17.78
N ALA A 304 8.84 -11.04 -17.93
CA ALA A 304 8.24 -12.32 -17.58
C ALA A 304 8.75 -13.49 -18.45
N HIS A 305 9.15 -13.21 -19.70
CA HIS A 305 9.62 -14.21 -20.67
C HIS A 305 11.13 -14.17 -20.91
N ALA A 306 11.90 -13.43 -20.10
CA ALA A 306 13.34 -13.32 -20.28
C ALA A 306 14.02 -14.70 -20.18
N PRO A 307 14.68 -15.21 -21.23
CA PRO A 307 15.32 -16.51 -21.19
C PRO A 307 16.46 -16.50 -20.15
N GLY A 308 16.39 -17.44 -19.21
CA GLY A 308 17.32 -17.62 -18.10
C GLY A 308 18.75 -18.05 -18.47
N LYS A 309 19.21 -17.81 -19.71
CA LYS A 309 20.61 -18.00 -20.09
C LYS A 309 21.40 -16.78 -19.65
N ALA A 310 22.24 -16.96 -18.64
CA ALA A 310 23.25 -15.99 -18.27
C ALA A 310 24.12 -15.69 -19.50
N ALA A 311 24.32 -14.41 -19.80
CA ALA A 311 25.25 -13.94 -20.83
C ALA A 311 26.71 -14.11 -20.37
N SER A 312 27.11 -15.33 -20.00
CA SER A 312 28.49 -15.65 -19.59
C SER A 312 29.10 -16.86 -20.30
N ASP A 313 28.39 -17.53 -21.22
CA ASP A 313 28.90 -18.73 -21.92
C ASP A 313 29.18 -18.50 -23.42
N VAL A 314 29.24 -17.24 -23.89
CA VAL A 314 29.60 -16.91 -25.29
C VAL A 314 31.02 -16.35 -25.40
N SER A 315 31.97 -16.81 -24.57
CA SER A 315 33.37 -16.33 -24.68
C SER A 315 34.46 -17.41 -24.59
N SER A 316 34.20 -18.64 -25.01
CA SER A 316 35.28 -19.63 -25.13
C SER A 316 35.24 -20.59 -26.33
N ASN A 317 34.19 -20.61 -27.16
CA ASN A 317 34.16 -21.51 -28.33
C ASN A 317 34.31 -20.83 -29.71
N GLU A 318 34.40 -19.50 -29.81
CA GLU A 318 34.65 -18.79 -31.09
C GLU A 318 36.12 -18.37 -31.27
N LYS A 319 37.01 -18.70 -30.32
CA LYS A 319 38.47 -18.52 -30.49
C LYS A 319 39.22 -19.81 -30.83
N ALA A 320 38.57 -20.96 -30.83
CA ALA A 320 39.20 -22.24 -31.19
C ALA A 320 39.20 -22.51 -32.72
N ASP A 321 38.30 -21.88 -33.47
CA ASP A 321 38.16 -22.12 -34.92
C ASP A 321 39.00 -21.18 -35.81
N LEU A 322 39.87 -20.35 -35.21
CA LEU A 322 40.81 -19.48 -35.93
C LEU A 322 42.29 -19.90 -35.80
N GLU A 323 42.61 -20.93 -35.00
CA GLU A 323 43.99 -21.43 -34.85
C GLU A 323 44.25 -22.77 -35.56
N HIS A 324 43.28 -23.33 -36.30
CA HIS A 324 43.48 -24.59 -37.05
C HIS A 324 43.51 -24.44 -38.58
N ASN A 325 43.72 -23.23 -39.10
CA ASN A 325 43.98 -22.97 -40.52
C ASN A 325 45.23 -22.08 -40.71
N ALA A 326 46.36 -22.51 -40.14
CA ALA A 326 47.71 -22.04 -40.49
C ALA A 326 48.65 -23.24 -40.65
#